data_AF-A0A1E4QYL5-F1
#
_entry.id   AF-A0A1E4QYL5-F1
#
_cell.length_a   1.000
_cell.length_b   1.000
_cell.length_c   1.000
_cell.angle_alpha   90.00
_cell.angle_beta   90.00
_cell.angle_gamma   90.00
#
_symmetry.space_group_name_H-M   'P 1'
#
loop_
_entity.id
_entity.type
_entity.pdbx_description
1 polymer ?
#
loop_
_entity_poly.entity_id
_entity_poly.type
_entity_poly.pdbx_seq_one_letter_code
_entity_poly.pdbx_strand_id
1 'polypeptide(L)'
;MKIYNSFKITASMGELHELLNEFQELVNDAAVEITHERYSDLLAAHEYSTIARKLSIEHSSPLQNYLKGGFSILTGLYYKIWDAEKKNKKTGLSLPQFDFTCDVVIYPYQNQFLLKFFSSQRRYLDILRTNSRFQEYDYWDDTSKPPHISQEEWEHRSIVWNEVNQNITWAQSGYTRELYTGLKPLMPNKLKEIVNQRYSVNQRVEMFSKNILEHRLAEDTNWQDKKPFELIQYIKSPNAQIALDQIKVEIKKHLVEKYTIEMLSDN
;
A
#
# COMPACT_ATOMS: atom_id res chain seq x y z
N MET A 1 21.85 -4.09 16.10
CA MET A 1 20.86 -2.99 15.97
C MET A 1 20.91 -2.43 14.56
N LYS A 2 19.76 -2.44 13.87
CA LYS A 2 19.61 -1.79 12.55
C LYS A 2 18.65 -0.60 12.66
N ILE A 3 19.07 0.53 12.15
CA ILE A 3 18.36 1.81 12.16
C ILE A 3 18.20 2.23 10.70
N TYR A 4 16.97 2.09 10.20
CA TYR A 4 16.56 2.48 8.86
C TYR A 4 15.66 3.71 8.91
N ASN A 5 15.46 4.34 7.75
CA ASN A 5 14.58 5.49 7.56
C ASN A 5 14.90 6.64 8.54
N SER A 6 16.19 6.82 8.77
CA SER A 6 16.71 7.83 9.68
C SER A 6 17.44 8.91 8.90
N PHE A 7 17.27 10.14 9.34
CA PHE A 7 17.71 11.33 8.62
C PHE A 7 18.37 12.31 9.59
N LYS A 8 19.24 13.17 9.07
CA LYS A 8 19.74 14.34 9.79
C LYS A 8 19.41 15.61 9.03
N ILE A 9 19.25 16.69 9.78
CA ILE A 9 19.06 18.03 9.24
C ILE A 9 19.74 19.08 10.14
N THR A 10 20.45 20.01 9.51
CA THR A 10 20.96 21.21 10.16
C THR A 10 19.98 22.34 9.89
N ALA A 11 19.23 22.74 10.92
CA ALA A 11 18.21 23.78 10.86
C ALA A 11 17.94 24.33 12.26
N SER A 12 17.33 25.51 12.35
CA SER A 12 16.68 25.98 13.57
C SER A 12 15.40 25.19 13.85
N MET A 13 14.89 25.25 15.09
CA MET A 13 13.62 24.61 15.43
C MET A 13 12.43 25.16 14.61
N GLY A 14 12.45 26.46 14.29
CA GLY A 14 11.44 27.10 13.46
C GLY A 14 11.45 26.56 12.02
N GLU A 15 12.63 26.49 11.40
CA GLU A 15 12.78 25.91 10.06
C GLU A 15 12.40 24.42 10.04
N LEU A 16 12.77 23.65 11.07
CA LEU A 16 12.35 22.25 11.18
C LEU A 16 10.82 22.14 11.25
N HIS A 17 10.18 23.00 12.03
CA HIS A 17 8.73 23.02 12.15
C HIS A 17 8.05 23.31 10.81
N GLU A 18 8.52 24.33 10.09
CA GLU A 18 8.03 24.69 8.75
C GLU A 18 8.20 23.52 7.75
N LEU A 19 9.39 22.92 7.70
CA LEU A 19 9.64 21.77 6.82
C LEU A 19 8.75 20.57 7.12
N LEU A 20 8.49 20.29 8.40
CA LEU A 20 7.61 19.20 8.78
C LEU A 20 6.13 19.53 8.49
N ASN A 21 5.73 20.80 8.46
CA ASN A 21 4.40 21.22 8.00
C ASN A 21 4.26 20.98 6.48
N GLU A 22 5.24 21.43 5.69
CA GLU A 22 5.27 21.19 4.24
C GLU A 22 5.24 19.69 3.93
N PHE A 23 6.05 18.91 4.65
CA PHE A 23 6.07 17.46 4.49
C PHE A 23 4.73 16.82 4.88
N GLN A 24 4.10 17.30 5.95
CA GLN A 24 2.77 16.83 6.36
C GLN A 24 1.71 17.08 5.29
N GLU A 25 1.74 18.22 4.59
CA GLU A 25 0.84 18.50 3.45
C GLU A 25 1.05 17.50 2.30
N LEU A 26 2.31 17.25 1.93
CA LEU A 26 2.63 16.27 0.88
C LEU A 26 2.23 14.84 1.26
N VAL A 27 2.43 14.46 2.53
CA VAL A 27 1.98 13.15 3.05
C VAL A 27 0.46 13.07 3.05
N ASN A 28 -0.25 14.16 3.40
CA ASN A 28 -1.71 14.21 3.35
C ASN A 28 -2.25 13.94 1.95
N ASP A 29 -1.67 14.58 0.93
CA ASP A 29 -2.06 14.39 -0.46
C ASP A 29 -1.77 12.96 -0.93
N ALA A 30 -0.58 12.45 -0.61
CA ALA A 30 -0.21 11.06 -0.91
C ALA A 30 -1.13 10.06 -0.21
N ALA A 31 -1.56 10.33 1.02
CA ALA A 31 -2.48 9.48 1.77
C ALA A 31 -3.87 9.43 1.12
N VAL A 32 -4.36 10.56 0.58
CA VAL A 32 -5.60 10.58 -0.22
C VAL A 32 -5.46 9.68 -1.44
N GLU A 33 -4.38 9.82 -2.22
CA GLU A 33 -4.15 8.99 -3.40
C GLU A 33 -4.07 7.51 -3.03
N ILE A 34 -3.21 7.14 -2.07
CA ILE A 34 -3.03 5.74 -1.65
C ILE A 34 -4.37 5.17 -1.17
N THR A 35 -5.15 5.91 -0.39
CA THR A 35 -6.47 5.45 0.08
C THR A 35 -7.40 5.14 -1.10
N HIS A 36 -7.47 6.01 -2.11
CA HIS A 36 -8.33 5.79 -3.26
C HIS A 36 -7.81 4.72 -4.21
N GLU A 37 -6.49 4.52 -4.30
CA GLU A 37 -5.91 3.36 -4.95
C GLU A 37 -6.36 2.06 -4.28
N ARG A 38 -6.42 2.01 -2.95
CA ARG A 38 -6.93 0.84 -2.21
C ARG A 38 -8.43 0.61 -2.43
N TYR A 39 -9.22 1.67 -2.48
CA TYR A 39 -10.64 1.56 -2.88
C TYR A 39 -10.77 0.99 -4.29
N SER A 40 -9.93 1.44 -5.24
CA SER A 40 -9.91 0.94 -6.62
C SER A 40 -9.52 -0.55 -6.69
N ASP A 41 -8.50 -0.96 -5.93
CA ASP A 41 -8.07 -2.37 -5.85
C ASP A 41 -9.22 -3.27 -5.32
N LEU A 42 -9.92 -2.84 -4.26
CA LEU A 42 -11.06 -3.56 -3.70
C LEU A 42 -12.26 -3.61 -4.66
N LEU A 43 -12.50 -2.52 -5.40
CA LEU A 43 -13.55 -2.45 -6.40
C LEU A 43 -13.28 -3.42 -7.57
N ALA A 44 -12.04 -3.48 -8.05
CA ALA A 44 -11.63 -4.44 -9.08
C ALA A 44 -11.82 -5.90 -8.60
N ALA A 45 -11.47 -6.19 -7.33
CA ALA A 45 -11.70 -7.51 -6.74
C ALA A 45 -13.20 -7.83 -6.58
N HIS A 46 -14.03 -6.83 -6.27
CA HIS A 46 -15.49 -6.97 -6.25
C HIS A 46 -16.04 -7.25 -7.66
N GLU A 47 -15.62 -6.49 -8.68
CA GLU A 47 -16.02 -6.70 -10.07
C GLU A 47 -15.64 -8.11 -10.55
N TYR A 48 -14.39 -8.53 -10.30
CA TYR A 48 -13.93 -9.89 -10.58
C TYR A 48 -14.87 -10.94 -9.97
N SER A 49 -15.18 -10.81 -8.67
CA SER A 49 -16.06 -11.75 -7.97
C SER A 49 -17.47 -11.81 -8.56
N THR A 50 -17.97 -10.67 -9.06
CA THR A 50 -19.27 -10.58 -9.72
C THR A 50 -19.25 -11.25 -11.09
N ILE A 51 -18.17 -11.06 -11.87
CA ILE A 51 -18.00 -11.72 -13.17
C ILE A 51 -17.77 -13.22 -13.01
N ALA A 52 -16.90 -13.64 -12.10
CA ALA A 52 -16.63 -15.05 -11.79
C ALA A 52 -17.92 -15.81 -11.51
N ARG A 53 -18.81 -15.24 -10.68
CA ARG A 53 -20.13 -15.82 -10.38
C ARG A 53 -21.03 -15.96 -11.61
N LYS A 54 -21.02 -14.99 -12.53
CA LYS A 54 -21.76 -15.08 -13.80
C LYS A 54 -21.20 -16.18 -14.71
N LEU A 55 -19.94 -16.55 -14.53
CA LEU A 55 -19.28 -17.68 -15.20
C LEU A 55 -19.31 -18.97 -14.36
N SER A 56 -20.21 -19.04 -13.37
CA SER A 56 -20.41 -20.20 -12.49
C SER A 56 -19.19 -20.58 -11.64
N ILE A 57 -18.29 -19.64 -11.37
CA ILE A 57 -17.15 -19.81 -10.46
C ILE A 57 -17.54 -19.24 -9.10
N GLU A 58 -17.45 -20.07 -8.05
CA GLU A 58 -17.74 -19.63 -6.70
C GLU A 58 -16.61 -18.74 -6.19
N HIS A 59 -16.90 -17.44 -6.05
CA HIS A 59 -15.94 -16.47 -5.53
C HIS A 59 -16.63 -15.45 -4.64
N SER A 60 -16.17 -15.34 -3.39
CA SER A 60 -16.71 -14.38 -2.43
C SER A 60 -16.17 -12.99 -2.72
N SER A 61 -17.07 -12.02 -2.86
CA SER A 61 -16.67 -10.61 -2.97
C SER A 61 -16.07 -10.12 -1.64
N PRO A 62 -15.00 -9.31 -1.67
CA PRO A 62 -14.50 -8.65 -0.47
C PRO A 62 -15.53 -7.71 0.19
N LEU A 63 -16.57 -7.31 -0.56
CA LEU A 63 -17.64 -6.42 -0.10
C LEU A 63 -18.93 -7.15 0.26
N GLN A 64 -18.99 -8.48 0.10
CA GLN A 64 -20.25 -9.26 0.18
C GLN A 64 -21.05 -8.99 1.47
N ASN A 65 -20.37 -8.95 2.62
CA ASN A 65 -21.04 -8.74 3.91
C ASN A 65 -21.62 -7.33 4.06
N TYR A 66 -20.97 -6.32 3.48
CA TYR A 66 -21.46 -4.94 3.54
C TYR A 66 -22.66 -4.75 2.61
N LEU A 67 -22.59 -5.28 1.38
CA LEU A 67 -23.68 -5.20 0.42
C LEU A 67 -24.93 -5.95 0.92
N LYS A 68 -24.75 -7.13 1.55
CA LYS A 68 -25.85 -7.86 2.21
C LYS A 68 -26.52 -7.05 3.34
N GLY A 69 -25.79 -6.12 3.96
CA GLY A 69 -26.31 -5.18 4.96
C GLY A 69 -27.05 -3.98 4.38
N GLY A 70 -27.21 -3.88 3.05
CA GLY A 70 -27.86 -2.75 2.38
C GLY A 70 -26.96 -1.52 2.24
N PHE A 71 -25.64 -1.69 2.32
CA PHE A 71 -24.69 -0.62 2.03
C PHE A 71 -24.41 -0.52 0.54
N SER A 72 -24.20 0.70 0.06
CA SER A 72 -23.73 0.96 -1.31
C SER A 72 -22.30 0.48 -1.49
N ILE A 73 -21.84 0.37 -2.74
CA ILE A 73 -20.45 0.00 -3.03
C ILE A 73 -19.47 0.97 -2.35
N LEU A 74 -19.72 2.28 -2.43
CA LEU A 74 -18.88 3.28 -1.75
C LEU A 74 -18.81 3.04 -0.24
N THR A 75 -19.96 2.80 0.38
CA THR A 75 -20.04 2.61 1.83
C THR A 75 -19.36 1.31 2.24
N GLY A 76 -19.54 0.23 1.47
CA GLY A 76 -18.86 -1.05 1.67
C GLY A 76 -17.35 -0.94 1.52
N LEU A 77 -16.85 -0.18 0.54
CA LEU A 77 -15.43 0.10 0.35
C LEU A 77 -14.84 0.83 1.56
N TYR A 78 -15.49 1.90 2.01
CA TYR A 78 -15.08 2.67 3.18
C TYR A 78 -14.97 1.78 4.43
N TYR A 79 -16.05 1.05 4.77
CA TYR A 79 -16.06 0.21 5.95
C TYR A 79 -15.07 -0.96 5.87
N LYS A 80 -14.84 -1.51 4.66
CA LYS A 80 -13.85 -2.57 4.48
C LYS A 80 -12.44 -2.11 4.85
N ILE A 81 -12.03 -0.92 4.39
CA ILE A 81 -10.71 -0.37 4.74
C ILE A 81 -10.66 0.03 6.21
N TRP A 82 -11.70 0.70 6.71
CA TRP A 82 -11.78 1.12 8.10
C TRP A 82 -11.69 -0.06 9.07
N ASP A 83 -12.40 -1.15 8.80
CA ASP A 83 -12.34 -2.38 9.61
C ASP A 83 -10.95 -3.02 9.55
N ALA A 84 -10.28 -2.98 8.40
CA ALA A 84 -8.92 -3.50 8.24
C ALA A 84 -7.91 -2.67 9.04
N GLU A 85 -7.99 -1.34 8.96
CA GLU A 85 -7.14 -0.43 9.74
C GLU A 85 -7.37 -0.62 11.25
N LYS A 86 -8.63 -0.73 11.68
CA LYS A 86 -8.98 -0.98 13.09
C LYS A 86 -8.41 -2.31 13.59
N LYS A 87 -8.44 -3.36 12.75
CA LYS A 87 -7.84 -4.66 13.08
C LYS A 87 -6.31 -4.58 13.18
N ASN A 88 -5.64 -3.84 12.29
CA ASN A 88 -4.20 -3.60 12.39
C ASN A 88 -3.85 -2.99 13.75
N LYS A 89 -4.54 -1.91 14.15
CA LYS A 89 -4.33 -1.21 15.43
C LYS A 89 -4.58 -2.12 16.64
N LYS A 90 -5.60 -2.98 16.59
CA LYS A 90 -5.96 -3.85 17.72
C LYS A 90 -5.03 -5.05 17.87
N THR A 91 -4.59 -5.65 16.78
CA THR A 91 -3.86 -6.94 16.80
C THR A 91 -2.35 -6.78 16.79
N GLY A 92 -1.83 -5.60 16.42
CA GLY A 92 -0.40 -5.38 16.18
C GLY A 92 0.11 -6.07 14.91
N LEU A 93 -0.71 -6.87 14.22
CA LEU A 93 -0.43 -7.43 12.91
C LEU A 93 -0.70 -6.34 11.88
N SER A 94 0.32 -5.53 11.60
CA SER A 94 0.20 -4.50 10.57
C SER A 94 0.17 -5.15 9.19
N LEU A 95 -0.99 -5.10 8.53
CA LEU A 95 -1.09 -5.26 7.08
C LEU A 95 -0.68 -3.92 6.45
N PRO A 96 0.52 -3.82 5.84
CA PRO A 96 1.08 -2.55 5.39
C PRO A 96 0.16 -1.79 4.42
N GLN A 97 -0.67 -2.51 3.65
CA GLN A 97 -1.60 -1.92 2.69
C GLN A 97 -2.78 -1.15 3.32
N PHE A 98 -3.06 -1.36 4.61
CA PHE A 98 -4.11 -0.68 5.39
C PHE A 98 -3.54 0.12 6.56
N ASP A 99 -2.23 0.27 6.61
CA ASP A 99 -1.54 1.06 7.63
C ASP A 99 -1.11 2.40 7.03
N PHE A 100 -1.94 3.42 7.26
CA PHE A 100 -1.72 4.74 6.69
C PHE A 100 -0.89 5.64 7.60
N THR A 101 -0.48 5.21 8.80
CA THR A 101 0.17 6.12 9.76
C THR A 101 1.53 6.60 9.26
N CYS A 102 1.86 7.85 9.57
CA CYS A 102 3.18 8.40 9.36
C CYS A 102 3.59 9.25 10.54
N ASP A 103 4.58 8.79 11.28
CA ASP A 103 5.13 9.49 12.44
C ASP A 103 6.59 9.80 12.22
N VAL A 104 7.05 10.90 12.82
CA VAL A 104 8.46 11.23 12.90
C VAL A 104 8.86 11.42 14.35
N VAL A 105 9.88 10.70 14.78
CA VAL A 105 10.56 10.94 16.06
C VAL A 105 11.71 11.91 15.78
N ILE A 106 11.77 12.99 16.55
CA ILE A 106 12.76 14.04 16.43
C ILE A 106 13.64 14.03 17.67
N TYR A 107 14.95 14.01 17.47
CA TYR A 107 15.94 14.07 18.52
C TYR A 107 16.93 15.21 18.26
N PRO A 108 17.01 16.22 19.14
CA PRO A 108 18.01 17.26 19.03
C PRO A 108 19.40 16.68 19.38
N TYR A 109 20.39 16.89 18.53
CA TYR A 109 21.75 16.43 18.76
C TYR A 109 22.74 17.52 18.33
N GLN A 110 23.40 18.15 19.30
CA GLN A 110 24.31 19.27 19.08
C GLN A 110 23.61 20.38 18.26
N ASN A 111 24.14 20.77 17.10
CA ASN A 111 23.60 21.83 16.22
C ASN A 111 22.72 21.28 15.08
N GLN A 112 22.16 20.08 15.25
CA GLN A 112 21.33 19.41 14.25
C GLN A 112 20.20 18.61 14.89
N PHE A 113 19.29 18.13 14.06
CA PHE A 113 18.24 17.19 14.46
C PHE A 113 18.42 15.86 13.76
N LEU A 114 18.26 14.79 14.53
CA LEU A 114 18.13 13.43 14.03
C LEU A 114 16.65 13.09 13.97
N LEU A 115 16.22 12.49 12.88
CA LEU A 115 14.84 12.12 12.65
C LEU A 115 14.75 10.64 12.35
N LYS A 116 13.70 10.01 12.84
CA LYS A 116 13.34 8.64 12.48
C LYS A 116 11.89 8.58 12.05
N PHE A 117 11.66 8.12 10.82
CA PHE A 117 10.33 8.04 10.25
C PHE A 117 9.75 6.64 10.40
N PHE A 118 8.51 6.58 10.86
CA PHE A 118 7.73 5.38 11.06
C PHE A 118 6.55 5.41 10.10
N SER A 119 6.63 4.59 9.05
CA SER A 119 5.57 4.42 8.07
C SER A 119 5.73 3.08 7.36
N SER A 120 4.61 2.41 7.14
CA SER A 120 4.50 1.25 6.26
C SER A 120 4.36 1.63 4.78
N GLN A 121 4.03 2.90 4.50
CA GLN A 121 3.85 3.43 3.15
C GLN A 121 5.17 3.95 2.58
N ARG A 122 5.74 3.21 1.63
CA ARG A 122 6.97 3.60 0.91
C ARG A 122 6.85 4.98 0.26
N ARG A 123 5.68 5.34 -0.26
CA ARG A 123 5.45 6.64 -0.92
C ARG A 123 5.73 7.84 -0.01
N TYR A 124 5.46 7.72 1.30
CA TYR A 124 5.76 8.80 2.25
C TYR A 124 7.28 8.97 2.43
N LEU A 125 8.01 7.86 2.51
CA LEU A 125 9.48 7.89 2.58
C LEU A 125 10.10 8.42 1.28
N ASP A 126 9.52 8.09 0.13
CA ASP A 126 10.01 8.57 -1.16
C ASP A 126 9.84 10.10 -1.28
N ILE A 127 8.71 10.67 -0.81
CA ILE A 127 8.53 12.14 -0.74
C ILE A 127 9.63 12.79 0.09
N LEU A 128 9.93 12.22 1.26
CA LEU A 128 10.97 12.75 2.14
C LEU A 128 12.35 12.73 1.46
N ARG A 129 12.70 11.61 0.81
CA ARG A 129 13.98 11.43 0.11
C ARG A 129 14.17 12.39 -1.06
N THR A 130 13.10 12.90 -1.66
CA THR A 130 13.20 13.92 -2.72
C THR A 130 13.55 15.31 -2.18
N ASN A 131 13.40 15.56 -0.88
CA ASN A 131 13.76 16.83 -0.27
C ASN A 131 15.22 16.82 0.18
N SER A 132 16.05 17.62 -0.50
CA SER A 132 17.50 17.69 -0.28
C SER A 132 17.92 18.21 1.10
N ARG A 133 17.02 18.80 1.89
CA ARG A 133 17.32 19.21 3.27
C ARG A 133 17.40 18.03 4.23
N PHE A 134 16.76 16.91 3.93
CA PHE A 134 16.86 15.68 4.72
C PHE A 134 18.00 14.82 4.17
N GLN A 135 19.02 14.59 4.99
CA GLN A 135 20.17 13.75 4.61
C GLN A 135 20.02 12.38 5.26
N GLU A 136 20.10 11.30 4.47
CA GLU A 136 20.02 9.94 5.01
C GLU A 136 21.14 9.69 6.05
N TYR A 137 20.73 9.17 7.20
CA TYR A 137 21.57 8.95 8.38
C TYR A 137 21.41 7.55 8.97
N ASP A 138 21.05 6.58 8.13
CA ASP A 138 20.90 5.17 8.52
C ASP A 138 22.20 4.59 9.10
N TYR A 139 22.04 3.58 9.96
CA TYR A 139 23.13 2.85 10.61
C TYR A 139 22.72 1.42 10.92
N TRP A 140 23.66 0.48 10.84
CA TRP A 140 23.47 -0.86 11.35
C TRP A 140 24.78 -1.44 11.86
N ASP A 141 24.69 -2.33 12.85
CA ASP A 141 25.85 -2.93 13.52
C ASP A 141 26.50 -4.08 12.76
N ASP A 142 25.92 -4.51 11.63
CA ASP A 142 26.56 -5.52 10.80
C ASP A 142 27.73 -4.94 9.97
N THR A 143 28.61 -5.83 9.50
CA THR A 143 29.84 -5.47 8.78
C THR A 143 29.60 -4.86 7.39
N SER A 144 28.34 -4.67 6.96
CA SER A 144 28.02 -4.18 5.62
C SER A 144 27.81 -2.66 5.56
N LYS A 145 28.84 -1.88 5.93
CA LYS A 145 28.84 -0.42 5.73
C LYS A 145 28.61 -0.09 4.24
N PRO A 146 27.74 0.89 3.90
CA PRO A 146 27.61 1.35 2.52
C PRO A 146 28.94 1.84 1.92
N PRO A 147 29.20 1.62 0.62
CA PRO A 147 30.49 1.95 0.00
C PRO A 147 30.73 3.48 -0.06
N HIS A 148 29.67 4.29 -0.07
CA HIS A 148 29.75 5.74 -0.18
C HIS A 148 29.96 6.47 1.17
N ILE A 149 29.86 5.76 2.30
CA ILE A 149 30.06 6.33 3.64
C ILE A 149 31.50 6.02 4.09
N SER A 150 32.24 7.00 4.61
CA SER A 150 33.59 6.76 5.14
C SER A 150 33.53 5.90 6.41
N GLN A 151 34.64 5.23 6.76
CA GLN A 151 34.71 4.46 8.00
C GLN A 151 34.52 5.35 9.23
N GLU A 152 35.15 6.53 9.22
CA GLU A 152 35.03 7.54 10.29
C GLU A 152 33.58 8.00 10.51
N GLU A 153 32.86 8.34 9.43
CA GLU A 153 31.45 8.72 9.52
C GLU A 153 30.57 7.58 10.02
N TRP A 154 30.89 6.33 9.65
CA TRP A 154 30.16 5.15 10.12
C TRP A 154 30.36 4.88 11.62
N GLU A 155 31.59 5.03 12.10
CA GLU A 155 31.92 4.93 13.51
C GLU A 155 31.28 6.07 14.32
N HIS A 156 31.30 7.29 13.78
CA HIS A 156 30.61 8.42 14.39
C HIS A 156 29.09 8.16 14.51
N ARG A 157 28.45 7.65 13.45
CA ARG A 157 27.03 7.25 13.48
C ARG A 157 26.74 6.22 14.57
N SER A 158 27.62 5.23 14.75
CA SER A 158 27.48 4.24 15.83
C SER A 158 27.43 4.90 17.20
N ILE A 159 28.34 5.83 17.48
CA ILE A 159 28.41 6.56 18.75
C ILE A 159 27.12 7.36 18.95
N VAL A 160 26.76 8.20 17.98
CA VAL A 160 25.53 9.01 18.01
C VAL A 160 24.31 8.14 18.29
N TRP A 161 24.16 7.02 17.57
CA TRP A 161 22.99 6.18 17.73
C TRP A 161 22.94 5.39 19.03
N ASN A 162 24.09 5.04 19.61
CA ASN A 162 24.16 4.46 20.95
C ASN A 162 23.78 5.49 22.02
N GLU A 163 24.17 6.76 21.85
CA GLU A 163 23.80 7.85 22.77
C GLU A 163 22.32 8.18 22.74
N VAL A 164 21.67 8.08 21.58
CA VAL A 164 20.23 8.35 21.43
C VAL A 164 19.38 7.17 21.91
N ASN A 165 19.90 5.95 21.81
CA ASN A 165 19.16 4.70 22.06
C ASN A 165 19.60 4.03 23.38
N GLN A 166 19.64 4.79 24.49
CA GLN A 166 20.07 4.34 25.83
C GLN A 166 19.09 3.34 26.49
N ASN A 167 18.80 2.23 25.84
CA ASN A 167 17.87 1.17 26.28
C ASN A 167 16.40 1.60 26.42
N ILE A 168 16.01 2.71 25.79
CA ILE A 168 14.62 3.17 25.69
C ILE A 168 14.20 3.08 24.22
N THR A 169 12.91 2.84 23.93
CA THR A 169 12.46 2.82 22.53
C THR A 169 12.59 4.20 21.89
N TRP A 170 12.76 4.25 20.57
CA TRP A 170 12.83 5.51 19.81
C TRP A 170 11.65 6.46 20.10
N ALA A 171 10.44 5.89 20.15
CA ALA A 171 9.23 6.66 20.47
C ALA A 171 9.24 7.28 21.88
N GLN A 172 10.13 6.82 22.76
CA GLN A 172 10.31 7.31 24.13
C GLN A 172 11.56 8.18 24.29
N SER A 173 12.50 8.18 23.34
CA SER A 173 13.75 8.93 23.44
C SER A 173 13.72 10.30 22.76
N GLY A 174 12.70 10.59 21.94
CA GLY A 174 12.56 11.86 21.22
C GLY A 174 11.15 12.46 21.28
N TYR A 175 10.98 13.61 20.65
CA TYR A 175 9.68 14.22 20.43
C TYR A 175 9.01 13.57 19.20
N THR A 176 7.90 12.86 19.41
CA THR A 176 7.12 12.30 18.31
C THR A 176 6.15 13.33 17.77
N ARG A 177 6.19 13.54 16.45
CA ARG A 177 5.17 14.29 15.71
C ARG A 177 4.42 13.33 14.80
N GLU A 178 3.12 13.24 15.00
CA GLU A 178 2.21 12.55 14.08
C GLU A 178 2.02 13.43 12.84
N LEU A 179 2.53 12.98 11.69
CA LEU A 179 2.36 13.69 10.43
C LEU A 179 1.03 13.29 9.79
N TYR A 180 0.64 12.03 9.95
CA TYR A 180 -0.61 11.56 9.41
C TYR A 180 -1.19 10.39 10.19
N THR A 181 -2.48 10.50 10.54
CA THR A 181 -3.22 9.47 11.26
C THR A 181 -4.53 9.15 10.55
N GLY A 182 -4.77 7.87 10.31
CA GLY A 182 -6.10 7.39 9.94
C GLY A 182 -6.40 7.25 8.45
N LEU A 183 -7.54 6.63 8.18
CA LEU A 183 -8.18 6.59 6.87
C LEU A 183 -8.69 7.98 6.42
N LYS A 184 -8.36 8.39 5.18
CA LYS A 184 -8.99 9.57 4.57
C LYS A 184 -10.46 9.31 4.21
N PRO A 185 -11.31 10.36 4.23
CA PRO A 185 -12.65 10.28 3.68
C PRO A 185 -12.63 9.77 2.24
N LEU A 186 -13.61 8.93 1.90
CA LEU A 186 -13.84 8.54 0.52
C LEU A 186 -14.34 9.76 -0.26
N MET A 187 -13.69 10.06 -1.39
CA MET A 187 -14.09 11.10 -2.33
C MET A 187 -14.60 10.42 -3.61
N PRO A 188 -15.93 10.38 -3.84
CA PRO A 188 -16.50 9.59 -4.95
C PRO A 188 -15.97 10.00 -6.33
N ASN A 189 -15.79 11.30 -6.57
CA ASN A 189 -15.23 11.81 -7.82
C ASN A 189 -13.79 11.33 -8.04
N LYS A 190 -12.96 11.38 -7.01
CA LYS A 190 -11.57 10.92 -7.08
C LYS A 190 -11.49 9.42 -7.31
N LEU A 191 -12.33 8.64 -6.63
CA LEU A 191 -12.41 7.19 -6.85
C LEU A 191 -12.81 6.88 -8.31
N LYS A 192 -13.84 7.54 -8.82
CA LYS A 192 -14.30 7.43 -10.22
C LYS A 192 -13.18 7.75 -11.21
N GLU A 193 -12.41 8.79 -10.96
CA GLU A 193 -11.26 9.15 -11.81
C GLU A 193 -10.18 8.05 -11.77
N ILE A 194 -9.76 7.65 -10.57
CA ILE A 194 -8.69 6.66 -10.38
C ILE A 194 -9.10 5.29 -10.95
N VAL A 195 -10.31 4.80 -10.70
CA VAL A 195 -10.72 3.48 -11.21
C VAL A 195 -10.74 3.45 -12.74
N ASN A 196 -11.17 4.53 -13.37
CA ASN A 196 -11.24 4.62 -14.83
C ASN A 196 -9.87 4.87 -15.49
N GLN A 197 -8.88 5.37 -14.74
CA GLN A 197 -7.51 5.61 -15.24
C GLN A 197 -6.54 4.46 -14.93
N ARG A 198 -6.66 3.83 -13.76
CA ARG A 198 -5.68 2.85 -13.23
C ARG A 198 -5.73 1.53 -13.99
N TYR A 199 -6.91 1.08 -14.40
CA TYR A 199 -7.08 -0.18 -15.12
C TYR A 199 -7.93 0.01 -16.37
N SER A 200 -7.29 -0.01 -17.54
CA SER A 200 -8.00 -0.10 -18.80
C SER A 200 -8.87 -1.36 -18.86
N VAL A 201 -9.93 -1.31 -19.67
CA VAL A 201 -10.79 -2.46 -19.97
C VAL A 201 -9.95 -3.69 -20.36
N ASN A 202 -8.95 -3.51 -21.22
CA ASN A 202 -8.09 -4.61 -21.67
C ASN A 202 -7.23 -5.18 -20.54
N GLN A 203 -6.68 -4.34 -19.66
CA GLN A 203 -5.92 -4.82 -18.50
C GLN A 203 -6.79 -5.62 -17.54
N ARG A 204 -8.03 -5.18 -17.27
CA ARG A 204 -8.98 -5.93 -16.42
C ARG A 204 -9.37 -7.25 -17.06
N VAL A 205 -9.69 -7.25 -18.36
CA VAL A 205 -10.00 -8.47 -19.12
C VAL A 205 -8.84 -9.47 -19.07
N GLU A 206 -7.60 -8.99 -19.23
CA GLU A 206 -6.40 -9.85 -19.19
C GLU A 206 -6.13 -10.42 -17.78
N MET A 207 -6.30 -9.60 -16.74
CA MET A 207 -6.11 -10.01 -15.36
C MET A 207 -7.19 -11.01 -14.93
N PHE A 208 -8.45 -10.71 -15.20
CA PHE A 208 -9.57 -11.55 -14.83
C PHE A 208 -9.56 -12.88 -15.59
N SER A 209 -9.15 -12.90 -16.88
CA SER A 209 -9.11 -14.14 -17.65
C SER A 209 -8.08 -15.13 -17.13
N LYS A 210 -6.91 -14.64 -16.69
CA LYS A 210 -5.88 -15.46 -16.04
C LYS A 210 -6.39 -16.05 -14.74
N ASN A 211 -6.97 -15.22 -13.86
CA ASN A 211 -7.51 -15.70 -12.59
C ASN A 211 -8.65 -16.72 -12.79
N ILE A 212 -9.53 -16.50 -13.77
CA ILE A 212 -10.60 -17.46 -14.11
C ILE A 212 -10.01 -18.78 -14.63
N LEU A 213 -8.99 -18.72 -15.50
CA LEU A 213 -8.32 -19.93 -15.98
C LEU A 213 -7.64 -20.68 -14.82
N GLU A 214 -6.92 -19.98 -13.94
CA GLU A 214 -6.30 -20.56 -12.75
C GLU A 214 -7.34 -21.27 -11.86
N HIS A 215 -8.49 -20.66 -11.62
CA HIS A 215 -9.59 -21.29 -10.89
C HIS A 215 -10.11 -22.56 -11.59
N ARG A 216 -10.37 -22.50 -12.91
CA ARG A 216 -10.84 -23.65 -13.68
C ARG A 216 -9.82 -24.80 -13.67
N LEU A 217 -8.53 -24.48 -13.72
CA LEU A 217 -7.46 -25.47 -13.62
C LEU A 217 -7.37 -26.07 -12.21
N ALA A 218 -7.56 -25.28 -11.15
CA ALA A 218 -7.57 -25.80 -9.79
C ALA A 218 -8.73 -26.80 -9.54
N GLU A 219 -9.85 -26.65 -10.25
CA GLU A 219 -11.00 -27.56 -10.20
C GLU A 219 -10.84 -28.78 -11.11
N ASP A 220 -10.01 -28.71 -12.15
CA ASP A 220 -9.74 -29.82 -13.07
C ASP A 220 -8.86 -30.89 -12.41
N THR A 221 -9.39 -32.12 -12.31
CA THR A 221 -8.68 -33.27 -11.74
C THR A 221 -7.33 -33.56 -12.38
N ASN A 222 -7.12 -33.19 -13.65
CA ASN A 222 -5.83 -33.37 -14.34
C ASN A 222 -4.74 -32.39 -13.85
N TRP A 223 -5.14 -31.33 -13.16
CA TRP A 223 -4.29 -30.22 -12.74
C TRP A 223 -4.16 -30.08 -11.22
N GLN A 224 -4.93 -30.82 -10.42
CA GLN A 224 -4.89 -30.75 -8.95
C GLN A 224 -3.52 -31.09 -8.35
N ASP A 225 -2.80 -32.04 -8.93
CA ASP A 225 -1.47 -32.46 -8.45
C ASP A 225 -0.32 -31.63 -9.05
N LYS A 226 -0.62 -30.64 -9.89
CA LYS A 226 0.39 -29.86 -10.59
C LYS A 226 1.01 -28.82 -9.69
N LYS A 227 2.33 -28.69 -9.77
CA LYS A 227 3.07 -27.70 -9.00
C LYS A 227 2.79 -26.30 -9.55
N PRO A 228 2.86 -25.24 -8.72
CA PRO A 228 2.62 -23.87 -9.18
C PRO A 228 3.41 -23.44 -10.42
N PHE A 229 4.66 -23.90 -10.57
CA PHE A 229 5.45 -23.59 -11.76
C PHE A 229 4.93 -24.25 -13.04
N GLU A 230 4.31 -25.44 -12.96
CA GLU A 230 3.72 -26.12 -14.11
C GLU A 230 2.48 -25.37 -14.60
N LEU A 231 1.66 -24.86 -13.67
CA LEU A 231 0.52 -23.99 -13.98
C LEU A 231 1.00 -22.71 -14.69
N ILE A 232 2.04 -22.05 -14.16
CA ILE A 232 2.63 -20.85 -14.77
C ILE A 232 3.15 -21.13 -16.19
N GLN A 233 3.79 -22.28 -16.41
CA GLN A 233 4.25 -22.67 -17.75
C GLN A 233 3.08 -22.94 -18.69
N TYR A 234 2.04 -23.63 -18.23
CA TYR A 234 0.85 -23.91 -19.02
C TYR A 234 0.12 -22.62 -19.44
N ILE A 235 -0.09 -21.68 -18.51
CA ILE A 235 -0.78 -20.40 -18.79
C ILE A 235 -0.06 -19.59 -19.89
N LYS A 236 1.26 -19.80 -20.07
CA LYS A 236 2.06 -19.18 -21.13
C LYS A 236 2.06 -19.96 -22.45
N SER A 237 1.42 -21.14 -22.51
CA SER A 237 1.40 -22.00 -23.68
C SER A 237 0.38 -21.55 -24.73
N PRO A 238 0.56 -21.90 -26.01
CA PRO A 238 -0.44 -21.64 -27.05
C PRO A 238 -1.82 -22.24 -26.76
N ASN A 239 -1.87 -23.39 -26.10
CA ASN A 239 -3.14 -24.04 -25.73
C ASN A 239 -3.91 -23.22 -24.68
N ALA A 240 -3.20 -22.67 -23.68
CA ALA A 240 -3.82 -21.77 -22.72
C ALA A 240 -4.30 -20.48 -23.39
N GLN A 241 -3.61 -19.98 -24.43
CA GLN A 241 -4.04 -18.78 -25.13
C GLN A 241 -5.43 -18.93 -25.77
N ILE A 242 -5.75 -20.10 -26.33
CA ILE A 242 -7.08 -20.40 -26.88
C ILE A 242 -8.15 -20.30 -25.78
N ALA A 243 -7.90 -20.93 -24.63
CA ALA A 243 -8.81 -20.87 -23.49
C ALA A 243 -8.95 -19.44 -22.94
N LEU A 244 -7.85 -18.71 -22.81
CA LEU A 244 -7.83 -17.32 -22.38
C LEU A 244 -8.65 -16.45 -23.33
N ASP A 245 -8.52 -16.60 -24.65
CA ASP A 245 -9.27 -15.78 -25.61
C ASP A 245 -10.78 -16.02 -25.53
N GLN A 246 -11.21 -17.27 -25.30
CA GLN A 246 -12.61 -17.60 -25.03
C GLN A 246 -13.11 -16.94 -23.73
N ILE A 247 -12.33 -17.07 -22.65
CA ILE A 247 -12.65 -16.44 -21.36
C ILE A 247 -12.73 -14.92 -21.50
N LYS A 248 -11.83 -14.28 -22.26
CA LYS A 248 -11.86 -12.83 -22.52
C LYS A 248 -13.15 -12.40 -23.20
N VAL A 249 -13.67 -13.18 -24.15
CA VAL A 249 -14.95 -12.91 -24.80
C VAL A 249 -16.11 -13.00 -23.80
N GLU A 250 -16.09 -13.98 -22.89
CA GLU A 250 -17.10 -14.11 -21.83
C GLU A 250 -17.05 -12.94 -20.84
N ILE A 251 -15.87 -12.56 -20.36
CA ILE A 251 -15.67 -11.45 -19.41
C ILE A 251 -16.20 -10.13 -19.99
N LYS A 252 -15.90 -9.83 -21.26
CA LYS A 252 -16.32 -8.58 -21.92
C LYS A 252 -17.84 -8.38 -21.92
N LYS A 253 -18.64 -9.45 -21.85
CA LYS A 253 -20.12 -9.36 -21.77
C LYS A 253 -20.62 -8.82 -20.43
N HIS A 254 -19.78 -8.83 -19.40
CA HIS A 254 -20.16 -8.54 -18.03
C HIS A 254 -19.33 -7.45 -17.36
N LEU A 255 -18.21 -7.07 -17.98
CA LEU A 255 -17.31 -6.04 -17.50
C LEU A 255 -17.97 -4.66 -17.59
N VAL A 256 -17.78 -3.85 -16.56
CA VAL A 256 -18.14 -2.44 -16.58
C VAL A 256 -17.08 -1.69 -17.39
N GLU A 257 -17.44 -1.07 -18.51
CA GLU A 257 -16.46 -0.32 -19.32
C GLU A 257 -15.95 0.91 -18.57
N LYS A 258 -16.86 1.65 -17.93
CA LYS A 258 -16.58 2.88 -17.19
C LYS A 258 -17.47 2.98 -15.97
N TYR A 259 -16.88 3.28 -14.82
CA TYR A 259 -17.61 3.53 -13.59
C TYR A 259 -18.15 4.96 -13.55
N THR A 260 -19.40 5.10 -13.13
CA THR A 260 -20.03 6.38 -12.80
C THR A 260 -20.24 6.51 -11.28
N ILE A 261 -20.65 7.69 -10.81
CA ILE A 261 -20.88 7.89 -9.37
C ILE A 261 -22.14 7.12 -8.94
N GLU A 262 -23.16 7.12 -9.79
CA GLU A 262 -24.44 6.44 -9.58
C GLU A 262 -24.19 4.95 -9.36
N MET A 263 -23.46 4.29 -10.26
CA MET A 263 -23.10 2.87 -10.12
C MET A 263 -22.41 2.52 -8.80
N LEU A 264 -21.63 3.45 -8.24
CA LEU A 264 -20.91 3.24 -6.99
C LEU A 264 -21.78 3.56 -5.76
N SER A 265 -22.74 4.47 -5.93
CA SER A 265 -23.58 4.99 -4.85
C SER A 265 -24.89 4.21 -4.69
N ASP A 266 -25.28 3.46 -5.71
CA ASP A 266 -26.46 2.61 -5.71
C ASP A 266 -26.28 1.39 -4.78
N ASN A 267 -27.41 0.94 -4.22
CA ASN A 267 -27.52 -0.25 -3.35
C ASN A 267 -27.93 -1.48 -4.15
#